data_AF-A0A7Y1Y5C9-F1
#
_entry.id   AF-A0A7Y1Y5C9-F1
#
_cell.length_a   1.000
_cell.length_b   1.000
_cell.length_c   1.000
_cell.angle_alpha   90.00
_cell.angle_beta   90.00
_cell.angle_gamma   90.00
#
_symmetry.space_group_name_H-M   'P 1'
#
loop_
_entity.id
_entity.type
_entity.pdbx_description
1 polymer ?
#
loop_
_entity_poly.entity_id
_entity_poly.type
_entity_poly.pdbx_seq_one_letter_code
_entity_poly.pdbx_strand_id
1 'polypeptide(L)'
;MSDEERKDDDVQPDDLRRTLNDLFGKMQGMSFHGPGMESPAAAEPPAEEARRGTDLVFDFDYLPRDIKAHLDRFVIRQDEAKKALSIAVCDHYNHARYLRALEEENEGKLPEGIELQKQNVIVVGPTGVGKTYLVKHIAELIGVPFVKADATKFSETGYVGGDVDDLVRELVQKAEGDVNLAEFGIIYIDEIDKIATKGEMIGRDVSGRGVQTTLLKLMEETEVPLSNPMDIRGQMKAMMSMQRGGGSAKESINTRHILFIVSGAFSGLEKVVRRRLSEGQIGFGADPTERPMDEELFTQVETQDFLEFGFEAEFIGRLPVRVVCEKLTAQDLENIMKYSEGSLLRQYEREFEAYGIDATFENSAITKIAELAETEKTGARALMTVCERLLRDFKFELPGTSVTELKIDGELLEQRDERLASYRELGKQVDVARARRALDTFCRDFRKQHGVELVFSDEALARLAEQAAEQGRSLLQLCRQRFRDVQFGLKLIQKNTGQERFELGVEAVDEPDKYLSDLVVRSYRGAAGGAEGAPGEVPAP
;
A
#
# COMPACT_ATOMS: atom_id res chain seq x y z
N MET A 1 -66.15 -9.05 35.08
CA MET A 1 -66.25 -10.06 34.02
C MET A 1 -64.83 -10.38 33.59
N SER A 2 -64.38 -11.57 34.00
CA SER A 2 -63.24 -12.37 33.50
C SER A 2 -61.91 -11.67 33.16
N ASP A 3 -60.98 -11.78 34.11
CA ASP A 3 -59.54 -11.90 33.90
C ASP A 3 -59.22 -13.20 33.12
N GLU A 4 -58.43 -13.10 32.05
CA GLU A 4 -57.77 -14.25 31.42
C GLU A 4 -56.25 -14.09 31.55
N GLU A 5 -55.68 -14.96 32.39
CA GLU A 5 -54.25 -15.17 32.62
C GLU A 5 -53.59 -15.74 31.35
N ARG A 6 -52.54 -15.07 30.86
CA ARG A 6 -51.55 -15.68 29.95
C ARG A 6 -50.46 -16.32 30.80
N LYS A 7 -50.39 -17.66 30.77
CA LYS A 7 -49.29 -18.46 31.29
C LYS A 7 -48.04 -18.27 30.42
N ASP A 8 -46.96 -17.82 31.05
CA ASP A 8 -45.60 -18.00 30.55
C ASP A 8 -45.20 -19.47 30.79
N ASP A 9 -44.91 -20.21 29.73
CA ASP A 9 -44.31 -21.54 29.81
C ASP A 9 -42.78 -21.38 29.94
N ASP A 10 -42.27 -21.51 31.17
CA ASP A 10 -40.85 -21.64 31.49
C ASP A 10 -40.27 -22.90 30.82
N VAL A 11 -39.45 -22.72 29.79
CA VAL A 11 -38.66 -23.81 29.20
C VAL A 11 -37.54 -24.17 30.16
N GLN A 12 -37.66 -25.31 30.85
CA GLN A 12 -36.65 -25.75 31.80
C GLN A 12 -35.33 -26.14 31.10
N PRO A 13 -34.15 -25.76 31.64
CA PRO A 13 -32.84 -26.02 31.04
C PRO A 13 -32.55 -27.49 30.71
N ASP A 14 -33.21 -28.41 31.40
CA ASP A 14 -33.03 -29.85 31.21
C ASP A 14 -33.71 -30.39 29.95
N ASP A 15 -34.75 -29.72 29.44
CA ASP A 15 -35.41 -30.10 28.18
C ASP A 15 -34.57 -29.73 26.95
N LEU A 16 -33.80 -28.64 27.05
CA LEU A 16 -32.83 -28.22 26.04
C LEU A 16 -31.62 -29.18 25.99
N ARG A 17 -31.17 -29.66 27.16
CA ARG A 17 -30.11 -30.68 27.27
C ARG A 17 -30.56 -32.03 26.71
N ARG A 18 -31.82 -32.43 26.93
CA ARG A 18 -32.37 -33.67 26.35
C ARG A 18 -32.52 -33.58 24.84
N THR A 19 -33.02 -32.46 24.32
CA THR A 19 -33.13 -32.28 22.85
C THR A 19 -31.76 -32.23 22.18
N LEU A 20 -30.75 -31.60 22.80
CA LEU A 20 -29.37 -31.62 22.30
C LEU A 20 -28.74 -33.01 22.35
N ASN A 21 -28.94 -33.77 23.44
CA ASN A 21 -28.44 -35.14 23.54
C ASN A 21 -29.14 -36.11 22.56
N ASP A 22 -30.44 -35.92 22.29
CA ASP A 22 -31.16 -36.70 21.28
C ASP A 22 -30.74 -36.34 19.84
N LEU A 23 -30.36 -35.08 19.59
CA LEU A 23 -29.79 -34.62 18.32
C LEU A 23 -28.37 -35.19 18.10
N PHE A 24 -27.54 -35.21 19.14
CA PHE A 24 -26.19 -35.78 19.09
C PHE A 24 -26.19 -37.32 19.03
N GLY A 25 -27.11 -37.97 19.74
CA GLY A 25 -27.29 -39.43 19.69
C GLY A 25 -27.74 -39.93 18.32
N LYS A 26 -28.58 -39.16 17.62
CA LYS A 26 -29.00 -39.48 16.24
C LYS A 26 -27.92 -39.26 15.18
N MET A 27 -26.92 -38.40 15.45
CA MET A 27 -25.78 -38.18 14.54
C MET A 27 -24.67 -39.23 14.69
N GLN A 28 -24.59 -39.94 15.82
CA GLN A 28 -23.53 -40.91 16.10
C GLN A 28 -23.70 -42.26 15.35
N GLY A 29 -24.84 -42.48 14.68
CA GLY A 29 -25.18 -43.72 13.98
C GLY A 29 -25.08 -43.70 12.45
N MET A 30 -24.75 -42.57 11.82
CA MET A 30 -24.60 -42.51 10.35
C MET A 30 -23.15 -42.71 9.92
N SER A 31 -22.77 -43.97 9.73
CA SER A 31 -21.52 -44.34 9.05
C SER A 31 -21.65 -44.06 7.55
N PHE A 32 -21.16 -42.91 7.08
CA PHE A 32 -20.98 -42.65 5.65
C PHE A 32 -19.74 -43.41 5.15
N HIS A 33 -19.93 -44.62 4.61
CA HIS A 33 -18.93 -45.29 3.77
C HIS A 33 -19.25 -44.98 2.29
N GLY A 34 -18.62 -43.93 1.75
CA GLY A 34 -18.54 -43.70 0.30
C GLY A 34 -17.16 -44.11 -0.21
N PRO A 35 -17.06 -44.86 -1.33
CA PRO A 35 -15.76 -45.23 -1.88
C PRO A 35 -15.16 -44.04 -2.64
N GLY A 36 -13.94 -43.62 -2.27
CA GLY A 36 -13.09 -42.79 -3.14
C GLY A 36 -12.99 -41.30 -2.85
N MET A 37 -12.84 -40.89 -1.58
CA MET A 37 -12.22 -39.60 -1.26
C MET A 37 -11.14 -39.77 -0.20
N GLU A 38 -9.88 -39.82 -0.63
CA GLU A 38 -8.75 -39.55 0.23
C GLU A 38 -8.78 -38.05 0.56
N SER A 39 -9.07 -37.74 1.83
CA SER A 39 -8.83 -36.40 2.37
C SER A 39 -7.33 -36.26 2.59
N PRO A 40 -6.66 -35.21 2.08
CA PRO A 40 -5.24 -35.04 2.36
C PRO A 40 -5.10 -34.80 3.86
N ALA A 41 -4.42 -35.73 4.53
CA ALA A 41 -3.94 -35.50 5.89
C ALA A 41 -3.16 -34.19 5.85
N ALA A 42 -3.62 -33.20 6.60
CA ALA A 42 -2.82 -32.02 6.90
C ALA A 42 -1.57 -32.54 7.59
N ALA A 43 -0.48 -32.66 6.83
CA ALA A 43 0.82 -33.01 7.36
C ALA A 43 1.16 -31.92 8.38
N GLU A 44 1.35 -32.32 9.63
CA GLU A 44 2.10 -31.48 10.56
C GLU A 44 3.43 -31.16 9.88
N PRO A 45 3.83 -29.89 9.81
CA PRO A 45 5.11 -29.54 9.21
C PRO A 45 6.21 -30.33 9.93
N PRO A 46 7.20 -30.88 9.20
CA PRO A 46 8.28 -31.62 9.82
C PRO A 46 8.92 -30.77 10.92
N ALA A 47 9.30 -31.38 12.04
CA ALA A 47 9.94 -30.71 13.19
C ALA A 47 11.21 -29.90 12.83
N GLU A 48 11.70 -30.05 11.60
CA GLU A 48 12.78 -29.29 10.98
C GLU A 48 12.36 -27.87 10.51
N GLU A 49 11.09 -27.67 10.12
CA GLU A 49 10.57 -26.35 9.71
C GLU A 49 10.26 -25.45 10.92
N ALA A 50 9.74 -26.01 12.02
CA ALA A 50 9.53 -25.28 13.28
C ALA A 50 10.85 -24.85 13.96
N ARG A 51 11.99 -25.48 13.61
CA ARG A 51 13.32 -25.08 14.09
C ARG A 51 13.88 -23.87 13.35
N ARG A 52 13.41 -23.58 12.12
CA ARG A 52 13.96 -22.49 11.28
C ARG A 52 13.66 -21.08 11.81
N GLY A 53 12.55 -20.89 12.54
CA GLY A 53 12.15 -19.58 13.07
C GLY A 53 13.01 -19.11 14.24
N THR A 54 13.33 -20.03 15.17
CA THR A 54 14.15 -19.71 16.33
C THR A 54 15.60 -19.39 15.96
N ASP A 55 16.16 -20.05 14.95
CA ASP A 55 17.56 -19.89 14.52
C ASP A 55 17.88 -18.47 14.01
N LEU A 56 16.90 -17.74 13.46
CA LEU A 56 17.09 -16.40 12.89
C LEU A 56 17.50 -15.32 13.90
N VAL A 57 17.00 -15.40 15.14
CA VAL A 57 17.39 -14.46 16.21
C VAL A 57 18.70 -14.90 16.87
N PHE A 58 18.98 -16.20 16.86
CA PHE A 58 20.23 -16.75 17.39
C PHE A 58 21.44 -16.42 16.52
N ASP A 59 21.24 -16.32 15.21
CA ASP A 59 22.24 -15.89 14.24
C ASP A 59 22.35 -14.36 14.15
N PHE A 60 21.76 -13.59 15.08
CA PHE A 60 21.96 -12.15 15.13
C PHE A 60 23.45 -11.80 15.34
N ASP A 61 24.10 -11.38 14.27
CA ASP A 61 25.51 -11.00 14.19
C ASP A 61 25.70 -9.57 13.69
N TYR A 62 24.60 -8.83 13.49
CA TYR A 62 24.62 -7.45 13.04
C TYR A 62 25.34 -6.53 14.03
N LEU A 63 26.23 -5.69 13.49
CA LEU A 63 26.79 -4.57 14.22
C LEU A 63 25.89 -3.34 14.06
N PRO A 64 25.94 -2.36 14.98
CA PRO A 64 25.18 -1.13 14.84
C PRO A 64 25.43 -0.39 13.51
N ARG A 65 26.63 -0.56 12.94
CA ARG A 65 26.99 0.01 11.64
C ARG A 65 26.26 -0.68 10.48
N ASP A 66 26.00 -1.98 10.57
CA ASP A 66 25.31 -2.75 9.54
C ASP A 66 23.82 -2.36 9.50
N ILE A 67 23.19 -2.24 10.68
CA ILE A 67 21.81 -1.75 10.80
C ILE A 67 21.70 -0.32 10.26
N LYS A 68 22.62 0.58 10.65
CA LYS A 68 22.63 1.95 10.12
C LYS A 68 22.78 1.96 8.59
N ALA A 69 23.70 1.17 8.05
CA ALA A 69 23.94 1.10 6.60
C ALA A 69 22.71 0.59 5.84
N HIS A 70 21.97 -0.38 6.40
CA HIS A 70 20.68 -0.80 5.87
C HIS A 70 19.67 0.36 5.88
N LEU A 71 19.54 1.05 7.02
CA LEU A 71 18.63 2.19 7.17
C LEU A 71 18.96 3.35 6.23
N ASP A 72 20.24 3.61 5.96
CA ASP A 72 20.69 4.68 5.05
C ASP A 72 20.14 4.53 3.61
N ARG A 73 19.78 3.31 3.19
CA ARG A 73 19.18 3.03 1.86
C ARG A 73 17.72 3.47 1.75
N PHE A 74 17.01 3.52 2.88
CA PHE A 74 15.57 3.78 2.93
C PHE A 74 15.23 5.12 3.58
N VAL A 75 15.95 5.49 4.64
CA VAL A 75 15.72 6.69 5.46
C VAL A 75 16.84 7.69 5.24
N ILE A 76 16.50 8.74 4.47
CA ILE A 76 17.37 9.89 4.25
C ILE A 76 17.32 10.81 5.48
N ARG A 77 18.47 11.41 5.83
CA ARG A 77 18.69 12.17 7.09
C ARG A 77 18.56 11.29 8.33
N GLN A 78 18.24 11.88 9.48
CA GLN A 78 18.00 11.19 10.73
C GLN A 78 19.22 10.40 11.22
N ASP A 79 20.43 10.94 11.01
CA ASP A 79 21.67 10.19 11.22
C ASP A 79 21.90 9.80 12.69
N GLU A 80 21.68 10.71 13.63
CA GLU A 80 21.75 10.38 15.05
C GLU A 80 20.60 9.45 15.46
N ALA A 81 19.41 9.58 14.89
CA ALA A 81 18.30 8.67 15.17
C ALA A 81 18.60 7.23 14.71
N LYS A 82 19.11 7.07 13.49
CA LYS A 82 19.53 5.77 12.92
C LYS A 82 20.62 5.14 13.78
N LYS A 83 21.61 5.92 14.19
CA LYS A 83 22.70 5.47 15.05
C LYS A 83 22.20 5.02 16.43
N ALA A 84 21.38 5.84 17.11
CA ALA A 84 20.84 5.53 18.42
C ALA A 84 19.93 4.28 18.38
N LEU A 85 19.04 4.17 17.39
CA LEU A 85 18.22 2.98 17.19
C LEU A 85 19.07 1.74 16.90
N SER A 86 20.08 1.86 16.04
CA SER A 86 20.95 0.72 15.71
C SER A 86 21.70 0.20 16.94
N ILE A 87 22.17 1.09 17.81
CA ILE A 87 22.81 0.70 19.08
C ILE A 87 21.80 0.00 19.99
N ALA A 88 20.64 0.64 20.24
CA ALA A 88 19.64 0.10 21.16
C ALA A 88 19.12 -1.27 20.74
N VAL A 89 18.93 -1.47 19.44
CA VAL A 89 18.49 -2.74 18.87
C VAL A 89 19.58 -3.81 18.97
N CYS A 90 20.82 -3.49 18.62
CA CYS A 90 21.94 -4.43 18.79
C CYS A 90 22.10 -4.84 20.26
N ASP A 91 22.05 -3.88 21.18
CA ASP A 91 22.14 -4.14 22.60
C ASP A 91 20.97 -5.02 23.07
N HIS A 92 19.74 -4.73 22.64
CA HIS A 92 18.55 -5.53 22.95
C HIS A 92 18.71 -6.99 22.53
N TYR A 93 19.05 -7.26 21.27
CA TYR A 93 19.14 -8.64 20.77
C TYR A 93 20.36 -9.39 21.29
N ASN A 94 21.51 -8.73 21.47
CA ASN A 94 22.66 -9.34 22.12
C ASN A 94 22.33 -9.74 23.57
N HIS A 95 21.61 -8.87 24.27
CA HIS A 95 21.16 -9.12 25.62
C HIS A 95 20.12 -10.25 25.67
N ALA A 96 19.13 -10.24 24.80
CA ALA A 96 18.12 -11.30 24.71
C ALA A 96 18.75 -12.67 24.41
N ARG A 97 19.74 -12.72 23.51
CA ARG A 97 20.53 -13.93 23.23
C ARG A 97 21.31 -14.41 24.46
N TYR A 98 21.94 -13.49 25.20
CA TYR A 98 22.68 -13.82 26.42
C TYR A 98 21.77 -14.41 27.51
N LEU A 99 20.62 -13.79 27.77
CA LEU A 99 19.64 -14.29 28.74
C LEU A 99 19.14 -15.69 28.36
N ARG A 100 18.78 -15.88 27.10
CA ARG A 100 18.29 -17.18 26.62
C ARG A 100 19.32 -18.28 26.78
N ALA A 101 20.59 -18.01 26.48
CA ALA A 101 21.67 -18.98 26.69
C ALA A 101 21.77 -19.41 28.15
N LEU A 102 21.63 -18.47 29.10
CA LEU A 102 21.61 -18.77 30.53
C LEU A 102 20.38 -19.57 30.96
N GLU A 103 19.22 -19.29 30.38
CA GLU A 103 17.99 -20.04 30.63
C GLU A 103 18.10 -21.47 30.12
N GLU A 104 18.67 -21.68 28.93
CA GLU A 104 18.93 -23.01 28.36
C GLU A 104 19.89 -23.82 29.23
N GLU A 105 20.89 -23.19 29.82
CA GLU A 105 21.82 -23.82 30.76
C GLU A 105 21.18 -24.16 32.12
N ASN A 106 20.10 -23.46 32.52
CA ASN A 106 19.48 -23.56 33.86
C ASN A 106 18.00 -23.99 33.81
N GLU A 107 17.66 -24.95 32.96
CA GLU A 107 16.31 -25.56 32.88
C GLU A 107 15.17 -24.52 32.70
N GLY A 108 15.42 -23.47 31.92
CA GLY A 108 14.46 -22.41 31.62
C GLY A 108 14.35 -21.32 32.68
N LYS A 109 15.29 -21.24 33.64
CA LYS A 109 15.32 -20.21 34.67
C LYS A 109 16.58 -19.35 34.58
N LEU A 110 16.42 -18.06 34.82
CA LEU A 110 17.58 -17.17 34.96
C LEU A 110 18.32 -17.45 36.28
N PRO A 111 19.67 -17.43 36.28
CA PRO A 111 20.47 -17.47 37.50
C PRO A 111 20.09 -16.34 38.49
N GLU A 112 20.15 -16.64 39.79
CA GLU A 112 19.90 -15.65 40.83
C GLU A 112 20.88 -14.47 40.74
N GLY A 113 20.36 -13.24 40.84
CA GLY A 113 21.15 -12.00 40.85
C GLY A 113 21.41 -11.37 39.48
N ILE A 114 20.87 -11.93 38.39
CA ILE A 114 20.93 -11.31 37.06
C ILE A 114 19.70 -10.42 36.87
N GLU A 115 19.88 -9.12 37.12
CA GLU A 115 18.89 -8.08 36.82
C GLU A 115 19.39 -7.25 35.64
N LEU A 116 18.71 -7.36 34.51
CA LEU A 116 19.02 -6.55 33.33
C LEU A 116 17.77 -5.83 32.85
N GLN A 117 17.90 -4.52 32.65
CA GLN A 117 16.80 -3.69 32.18
C GLN A 117 16.72 -3.74 30.65
N LYS A 118 15.49 -3.88 30.12
CA LYS A 118 15.24 -3.77 28.68
C LYS A 118 15.56 -2.37 28.18
N GLN A 119 16.16 -2.29 27.01
CA GLN A 119 16.44 -1.03 26.33
C GLN A 119 15.26 -0.58 25.47
N ASN A 120 14.07 -0.46 26.06
CA ASN A 120 12.93 0.06 25.33
C ASN A 120 13.19 1.51 24.91
N VAL A 121 12.60 1.89 23.78
CA VAL A 121 12.96 3.12 23.08
C VAL A 121 11.77 4.06 23.03
N ILE A 122 12.01 5.34 23.29
CA ILE A 122 11.07 6.43 22.99
C ILE A 122 11.60 7.26 21.82
N VAL A 123 10.83 7.32 20.74
CA VAL A 123 11.13 8.09 19.53
C VAL A 123 10.32 9.39 19.53
N VAL A 124 11.02 10.50 19.61
CA VAL A 124 10.46 11.86 19.64
C VAL A 124 10.71 12.53 18.31
N GLY A 125 9.68 13.10 17.69
CA GLY A 125 9.89 13.95 16.53
C GLY A 125 8.62 14.22 15.73
N PRO A 126 8.64 15.17 14.79
CA PRO A 126 7.45 15.57 14.02
C PRO A 126 6.79 14.44 13.23
N THR A 127 5.58 14.68 12.74
CA THR A 127 4.89 13.75 11.84
C THR A 127 5.60 13.69 10.48
N GLY A 128 5.66 12.49 9.90
CA GLY A 128 6.17 12.30 8.53
C GLY A 128 7.69 12.34 8.37
N VAL A 129 8.46 12.30 9.46
CA VAL A 129 9.95 12.28 9.43
C VAL A 129 10.55 10.87 9.34
N GLY A 130 9.71 9.83 9.29
CA GLY A 130 10.17 8.44 9.12
C GLY A 130 10.24 7.58 10.38
N LYS A 131 9.68 8.02 11.53
CA LYS A 131 9.70 7.25 12.80
C LYS A 131 9.26 5.79 12.65
N THR A 132 8.06 5.55 12.13
CA THR A 132 7.56 4.19 11.87
C THR A 132 8.40 3.46 10.82
N TYR A 133 8.89 4.18 9.80
CA TYR A 133 9.60 3.59 8.67
C TYR A 133 10.98 3.06 9.09
N LEU A 134 11.68 3.78 9.97
CA LEU A 134 12.91 3.33 10.62
C LEU A 134 12.71 1.97 11.31
N VAL A 135 11.74 1.90 12.22
CA VAL A 135 11.51 0.70 13.04
C VAL A 135 11.07 -0.49 12.18
N LYS A 136 10.20 -0.24 11.20
CA LYS A 136 9.76 -1.27 10.26
C LYS A 136 10.94 -1.90 9.51
N HIS A 137 11.86 -1.09 8.97
CA HIS A 137 13.03 -1.59 8.24
C HIS A 137 14.02 -2.33 9.15
N ILE A 138 14.15 -1.92 10.41
CA ILE A 138 14.93 -2.67 11.40
C ILE A 138 14.32 -4.07 11.59
N ALA A 139 13.00 -4.16 11.79
CA ALA A 139 12.35 -5.45 11.98
C ALA A 139 12.48 -6.35 10.74
N GLU A 140 12.33 -5.78 9.54
CA GLU A 140 12.52 -6.49 8.26
C GLU A 140 13.96 -6.98 8.06
N LEU A 141 14.97 -6.19 8.43
CA LEU A 141 16.38 -6.59 8.38
C LEU A 141 16.69 -7.76 9.32
N ILE A 142 16.13 -7.72 10.53
CA ILE A 142 16.39 -8.73 11.56
C ILE A 142 15.56 -10.00 11.30
N GLY A 143 14.41 -9.87 10.63
CA GLY A 143 13.53 -11.01 10.33
C GLY A 143 12.62 -11.41 11.50
N VAL A 144 12.32 -10.46 12.39
CA VAL A 144 11.45 -10.70 13.57
C VAL A 144 10.01 -10.20 13.33
N PRO A 145 9.02 -10.78 14.03
CA PRO A 145 7.64 -10.29 14.00
C PRO A 145 7.55 -8.82 14.43
N PHE A 146 6.76 -8.03 13.70
CA PHE A 146 6.55 -6.62 13.95
C PHE A 146 5.07 -6.29 14.04
N VAL A 147 4.67 -5.68 15.16
CA VAL A 147 3.32 -5.14 15.37
C VAL A 147 3.39 -3.63 15.50
N LYS A 148 2.53 -2.94 14.75
CA LYS A 148 2.32 -1.50 14.87
C LYS A 148 0.93 -1.24 15.44
N ALA A 149 0.88 -0.45 16.51
CA ALA A 149 -0.37 0.06 17.06
C ALA A 149 -0.34 1.57 17.31
N ASP A 150 -1.51 2.11 17.60
CA ASP A 150 -1.73 3.51 17.96
C ASP A 150 -2.23 3.54 19.41
N ALA A 151 -1.55 4.29 20.27
CA ALA A 151 -1.86 4.35 21.70
C ALA A 151 -3.30 4.80 21.99
N THR A 152 -3.89 5.62 21.12
CA THR A 152 -5.25 6.17 21.29
C THR A 152 -6.35 5.13 21.17
N LYS A 153 -6.05 3.95 20.61
CA LYS A 153 -7.02 2.85 20.43
C LYS A 153 -7.24 2.03 21.70
N PHE A 154 -6.36 2.14 22.69
CA PHE A 154 -6.42 1.34 23.91
C PHE A 154 -7.25 2.02 24.99
N SER A 155 -7.82 1.21 25.88
CA SER A 155 -8.52 1.67 27.08
C SER A 155 -8.18 0.78 28.27
N GLU A 156 -8.24 1.31 29.49
CA GLU A 156 -7.91 0.54 30.70
C GLU A 156 -8.75 -0.74 30.87
N THR A 157 -10.03 -0.68 30.49
CA THR A 157 -10.98 -1.78 30.68
C THR A 157 -11.05 -2.75 29.49
N GLY A 158 -10.47 -2.38 28.34
CA GLY A 158 -10.62 -3.13 27.08
C GLY A 158 -12.06 -3.26 26.57
N TYR A 159 -13.04 -2.56 27.18
CA TYR A 159 -14.47 -2.71 26.86
C TYR A 159 -14.98 -1.66 25.86
N VAL A 160 -14.40 -0.46 25.88
CA VAL A 160 -14.76 0.67 24.97
C VAL A 160 -13.64 0.95 23.94
N GLY A 161 -12.45 0.38 24.15
CA GLY A 161 -11.31 0.37 23.24
C GLY A 161 -10.61 -0.99 23.24
N GLY A 162 -9.52 -1.13 22.48
CA GLY A 162 -8.74 -2.38 22.41
C GLY A 162 -8.05 -2.72 23.72
N ASP A 163 -7.78 -4.00 23.93
CA ASP A 163 -6.94 -4.53 25.01
C ASP A 163 -5.46 -4.42 24.59
N VAL A 164 -4.60 -4.05 25.53
CA VAL A 164 -3.17 -3.89 25.25
C VAL A 164 -2.51 -5.26 25.06
N ASP A 165 -3.05 -6.31 25.69
CA ASP A 165 -2.57 -7.69 25.52
C ASP A 165 -2.72 -8.18 24.07
N ASP A 166 -3.66 -7.60 23.30
CA ASP A 166 -3.85 -7.94 21.89
C ASP A 166 -2.60 -7.61 21.04
N LEU A 167 -1.75 -6.67 21.47
CA LEU A 167 -0.46 -6.41 20.83
C LEU A 167 0.41 -7.67 20.76
N VAL A 168 0.44 -8.41 21.87
CA VAL A 168 1.27 -9.61 22.01
C VAL A 168 0.63 -10.78 21.24
N ARG A 169 -0.70 -10.89 21.26
CA ARG A 169 -1.43 -11.89 20.46
C ARG A 169 -1.24 -11.67 18.96
N GLU A 170 -1.28 -10.42 18.50
CA GLU A 170 -1.00 -10.06 17.10
C GLU A 170 0.44 -10.41 16.72
N LEU A 171 1.39 -10.28 17.64
CA LEU A 171 2.80 -10.64 17.40
C LEU A 171 2.94 -12.14 17.10
N VAL A 172 2.24 -12.99 17.85
CA VAL A 172 2.18 -14.44 17.57
C VAL A 172 1.50 -14.72 16.24
N GLN A 173 0.46 -13.97 15.88
CA GLN A 173 -0.16 -14.10 14.56
C GLN A 173 0.82 -13.73 13.43
N LYS A 174 1.63 -12.69 13.61
CA LYS A 174 2.68 -12.29 12.66
C LYS A 174 3.83 -13.30 12.57
N ALA A 175 4.05 -14.05 13.64
CA ALA A 175 4.97 -15.19 13.68
C ALA A 175 4.34 -16.50 13.16
N GLU A 176 3.16 -16.44 12.53
CA GLU A 176 2.42 -17.61 12.02
C GLU A 176 2.12 -18.68 13.08
N GLY A 177 2.01 -18.27 14.34
CA GLY A 177 1.79 -19.16 15.49
C GLY A 177 3.06 -19.61 16.21
N ASP A 178 4.26 -19.23 15.74
CA ASP A 178 5.52 -19.49 16.44
C ASP A 178 5.69 -18.55 17.64
N VAL A 179 5.37 -19.06 18.82
CA VAL A 179 5.50 -18.32 20.08
C VAL A 179 6.95 -18.00 20.41
N ASN A 180 7.90 -18.89 20.09
CA ASN A 180 9.31 -18.65 20.40
C ASN A 180 9.87 -17.52 19.55
N LEU A 181 9.51 -17.46 18.27
CA LEU A 181 9.88 -16.33 17.41
C LEU A 181 9.19 -15.03 17.85
N ALA A 182 7.93 -15.10 18.28
CA ALA A 182 7.18 -13.93 18.76
C ALA A 182 7.75 -13.33 20.06
N GLU A 183 8.36 -14.12 20.94
CA GLU A 183 9.03 -13.63 22.16
C GLU A 183 10.14 -12.62 21.85
N PHE A 184 10.73 -12.66 20.65
CA PHE A 184 11.77 -11.74 20.19
C PHE A 184 11.25 -10.67 19.22
N GLY A 185 9.93 -10.50 19.11
CA GLY A 185 9.34 -9.51 18.21
C GLY A 185 9.50 -8.06 18.68
N ILE A 186 9.12 -7.14 17.80
CA ILE A 186 9.11 -5.69 18.06
C ILE A 186 7.66 -5.20 18.11
N ILE A 187 7.29 -4.55 19.22
CA ILE A 187 6.03 -3.83 19.36
C ILE A 187 6.30 -2.33 19.23
N TYR A 188 5.74 -1.71 18.20
CA TYR A 188 5.83 -0.28 17.96
C TYR A 188 4.49 0.41 18.23
N ILE A 189 4.51 1.38 19.14
CA ILE A 189 3.31 2.11 19.59
C ILE A 189 3.44 3.58 19.20
N ASP A 190 2.68 4.00 18.19
CA ASP A 190 2.63 5.39 17.74
C ASP A 190 1.66 6.21 18.60
N GLU A 191 1.74 7.54 18.49
CA GLU A 191 0.89 8.51 19.20
C GLU A 191 0.90 8.37 20.74
N ILE A 192 2.01 7.90 21.34
CA ILE A 192 2.12 7.75 22.80
C ILE A 192 1.97 9.08 23.55
N ASP A 193 2.25 10.21 22.89
CA ASP A 193 2.07 11.54 23.46
C ASP A 193 0.59 11.89 23.74
N LYS A 194 -0.38 11.15 23.17
CA LYS A 194 -1.81 11.40 23.34
C LYS A 194 -2.39 10.79 24.62
N ILE A 195 -1.71 9.82 25.22
CA ILE A 195 -2.13 9.20 26.49
C ILE A 195 -1.54 9.91 27.72
N ALA A 196 -0.70 10.93 27.51
CA ALA A 196 -0.18 11.78 28.58
C ALA A 196 -1.28 12.66 29.17
N THR A 197 -1.39 12.69 30.49
CA THR A 197 -2.43 13.44 31.21
C THR A 197 -1.94 14.84 31.55
N LYS A 198 -2.54 15.88 30.97
CA LYS A 198 -2.20 17.27 31.30
C LYS A 198 -2.68 17.61 32.71
N GLY A 199 -1.79 18.19 33.53
CA GLY A 199 -2.03 18.52 34.94
C GLY A 199 -3.14 19.54 35.24
N GLU A 200 -3.85 20.07 34.24
CA GLU A 200 -4.89 21.11 34.40
C GLU A 200 -6.34 20.61 34.24
N MET A 201 -6.58 19.34 33.91
CA MET A 201 -7.94 18.79 33.89
C MET A 201 -8.42 18.52 35.32
N ILE A 202 -9.34 19.37 35.82
CA ILE A 202 -10.09 19.15 37.07
C ILE A 202 -11.09 18.02 36.83
N GLY A 203 -10.58 16.79 36.92
CA GLY A 203 -11.30 15.54 36.72
C GLY A 203 -10.32 14.38 36.70
N ARG A 204 -10.65 13.25 37.33
CA ARG A 204 -9.78 12.07 37.32
C ARG A 204 -9.77 11.53 35.89
N ASP A 205 -8.77 11.88 35.09
CA ASP A 205 -8.58 11.28 33.77
C ASP A 205 -8.12 9.83 33.99
N VAL A 206 -9.09 8.92 33.96
CA VAL A 206 -8.89 7.50 34.26
C VAL A 206 -8.36 6.78 33.01
N SER A 207 -8.69 7.28 31.81
CA SER A 207 -8.40 6.58 30.55
C SER A 207 -6.92 6.60 30.18
N GLY A 208 -6.26 7.77 30.17
CA GLY A 208 -4.86 7.88 29.74
C GLY A 208 -3.87 7.19 30.68
N ARG A 209 -4.01 7.43 31.99
CA ARG A 209 -3.17 6.78 33.02
C ARG A 209 -3.40 5.27 33.12
N GLY A 210 -4.64 4.82 32.98
CA GLY A 210 -4.95 3.40 32.93
C GLY A 210 -4.23 2.70 31.78
N VAL A 211 -4.22 3.31 30.58
CA VAL A 211 -3.47 2.79 29.43
C VAL A 211 -1.96 2.77 29.69
N GLN A 212 -1.37 3.82 30.26
CA GLN A 212 0.05 3.83 30.65
C GLN A 212 0.39 2.69 31.62
N THR A 213 -0.49 2.44 32.60
CA THR A 213 -0.32 1.39 33.61
C THR A 213 -0.40 -0.01 32.99
N THR A 214 -1.33 -0.24 32.06
CA THR A 214 -1.44 -1.55 31.39
C THR A 214 -0.25 -1.80 30.46
N LEU A 215 0.20 -0.78 29.73
CA LEU A 215 1.42 -0.87 28.91
C LEU A 215 2.67 -1.16 29.74
N LEU A 216 2.78 -0.55 30.92
CA LEU A 216 3.90 -0.76 31.84
C LEU A 216 4.07 -2.26 32.18
N LYS A 217 2.96 -2.96 32.47
CA LYS A 217 2.99 -4.40 32.78
C LYS A 217 3.65 -5.21 31.66
N LEU A 218 3.31 -4.91 30.41
CA LEU A 218 3.88 -5.61 29.25
C LEU A 218 5.37 -5.31 29.04
N MET A 219 5.81 -4.10 29.38
CA MET A 219 7.21 -3.67 29.21
C MET A 219 8.17 -4.27 30.25
N GLU A 220 7.67 -4.66 31.42
CA GLU A 220 8.45 -5.27 32.50
C GLU A 220 8.75 -6.74 32.19
N GLU A 221 7.84 -7.62 32.57
CA GLU A 221 7.86 -9.04 32.30
C GLU A 221 6.51 -9.58 32.72
N THR A 222 5.66 -9.92 31.75
CA THR A 222 4.34 -10.46 32.03
C THR A 222 4.13 -11.71 31.18
N GLU A 223 3.50 -12.71 31.78
CA GLU A 223 2.94 -13.86 31.06
C GLU A 223 1.58 -13.46 30.51
N VAL A 224 1.48 -13.37 29.17
CA VAL A 224 0.24 -13.01 28.49
C VAL A 224 -0.41 -14.28 27.94
N PRO A 225 -1.67 -14.59 28.30
CA PRO A 225 -2.37 -15.75 27.76
C PRO A 225 -2.68 -15.56 26.27
N LEU A 226 -2.37 -16.59 25.47
CA LEU A 226 -2.52 -16.57 24.01
C LEU A 226 -3.96 -16.75 23.54
N SER A 227 -4.80 -17.36 24.36
CA SER A 227 -6.25 -17.42 24.14
C SER A 227 -6.96 -16.34 24.93
N ASN A 228 -7.77 -15.52 24.26
CA ASN A 228 -8.69 -14.64 24.94
C ASN A 228 -9.84 -15.50 25.54
N PRO A 229 -10.18 -15.36 26.84
CA PRO A 229 -11.29 -16.08 27.46
C PRO A 229 -12.65 -15.91 26.76
N MET A 230 -12.82 -14.84 25.97
CA MET A 230 -14.03 -14.56 25.19
C MET A 230 -14.03 -15.17 23.78
N ASP A 231 -12.90 -15.69 23.28
CA ASP A 231 -12.81 -16.26 21.93
C ASP A 231 -13.16 -17.75 21.91
N ILE A 232 -14.43 -18.05 21.61
CA ILE A 232 -14.98 -19.40 21.45
C ILE A 232 -14.19 -20.21 20.42
N ARG A 233 -13.62 -19.57 19.38
CA ARG A 233 -12.82 -20.29 18.36
C ARG A 233 -11.43 -20.65 18.89
N GLY A 234 -10.79 -19.75 19.63
CA GLY A 234 -9.53 -20.03 20.34
C GLY A 234 -9.69 -21.17 21.34
N GLN A 235 -10.76 -21.15 22.14
CA GLN A 235 -11.09 -22.24 23.07
C GLN A 235 -11.36 -23.57 22.37
N MET A 236 -12.12 -23.56 21.26
CA MET A 236 -12.39 -24.77 20.49
C MET A 236 -11.12 -25.35 19.86
N LYS A 237 -10.21 -24.50 19.35
CA LYS A 237 -8.91 -24.91 18.79
C LYS A 237 -7.99 -25.50 19.87
N ALA A 238 -7.90 -24.86 21.04
CA ALA A 238 -7.15 -25.37 22.19
C ALA A 238 -7.69 -26.74 22.64
N MET A 239 -9.02 -26.87 22.79
CA MET A 239 -9.67 -28.12 23.18
C MET A 239 -9.46 -29.24 22.15
N MET A 240 -9.51 -28.92 20.84
CA MET A 240 -9.25 -29.88 19.77
C MET A 240 -7.78 -30.34 19.70
N SER A 241 -6.83 -29.43 19.99
CA SER A 241 -5.40 -29.77 20.03
C SER A 241 -5.05 -30.71 21.20
N MET A 242 -5.69 -30.49 22.36
CA MET A 242 -5.54 -31.33 23.55
C MET A 242 -6.10 -32.75 23.34
N GLN A 243 -7.12 -32.90 22.48
CA GLN A 243 -7.75 -34.18 22.18
C GLN A 243 -6.98 -35.02 21.14
N ARG A 244 -6.10 -34.40 20.34
CA ARG A 244 -5.32 -35.06 19.28
C ARG A 244 -3.92 -35.52 19.68
N GLY A 245 -3.52 -35.31 20.95
CA GLY A 245 -2.22 -35.76 21.45
C GLY A 245 -1.01 -35.02 20.84
N GLY A 246 -1.24 -33.91 20.13
CA GLY A 246 -0.18 -33.00 19.71
C GLY A 246 0.39 -32.28 20.92
N GLY A 247 1.71 -32.11 20.98
CA GLY A 247 2.42 -31.50 22.11
C GLY A 247 1.80 -30.17 22.57
N SER A 248 1.99 -29.83 23.85
CA SER A 248 1.42 -28.64 24.48
C SER A 248 1.72 -27.40 23.65
N ALA A 249 0.72 -26.86 22.95
CA ALA A 249 0.78 -25.50 22.47
C ALA A 249 1.05 -24.63 23.70
N LYS A 250 2.11 -23.79 23.67
CA LYS A 250 2.34 -22.81 24.73
C LYS A 250 1.02 -22.06 24.95
N GLU A 251 0.55 -22.01 26.20
CA GLU A 251 -0.74 -21.37 26.54
C GLU A 251 -0.57 -19.86 26.80
N SER A 252 0.67 -19.44 27.04
CA SER A 252 1.08 -18.07 27.29
C SER A 252 2.37 -17.73 26.54
N ILE A 253 2.66 -16.43 26.48
CA ILE A 253 3.89 -15.86 25.96
C ILE A 253 4.46 -14.88 26.98
N ASN A 254 5.77 -14.99 27.22
CA ASN A 254 6.47 -14.08 28.12
C ASN A 254 6.96 -12.84 27.36
N THR A 255 6.71 -11.65 27.89
CA THR A 255 7.11 -10.40 27.23
C THR A 255 8.57 -9.98 27.48
N ARG A 256 9.38 -10.76 28.22
CA ARG A 256 10.77 -10.44 28.61
C ARG A 256 11.65 -10.03 27.43
N HIS A 257 11.55 -10.69 26.29
CA HIS A 257 12.44 -10.44 25.14
C HIS A 257 11.81 -9.56 24.05
N ILE A 258 10.57 -9.13 24.23
CA ILE A 258 9.89 -8.25 23.28
C ILE A 258 10.44 -6.84 23.42
N LEU A 259 10.88 -6.25 22.31
CA LEU A 259 11.34 -4.86 22.28
C LEU A 259 10.15 -3.91 22.09
N PHE A 260 9.98 -2.99 23.04
CA PHE A 260 8.99 -1.92 22.92
C PHE A 260 9.64 -0.65 22.38
N ILE A 261 9.07 -0.12 21.30
CA ILE A 261 9.46 1.17 20.72
C ILE A 261 8.20 2.04 20.67
N VAL A 262 8.14 3.05 21.53
CA VAL A 262 7.03 4.00 21.52
C VAL A 262 7.43 5.25 20.76
N SER A 263 6.48 5.93 20.12
CA SER A 263 6.76 7.19 19.45
C SER A 263 5.63 8.19 19.54
N GLY A 264 5.98 9.46 19.41
CA GLY A 264 5.02 10.55 19.43
C GLY A 264 5.53 11.79 18.71
N ALA A 265 4.62 12.71 18.43
CA ALA A 265 4.97 14.03 17.93
C ALA A 265 5.40 14.99 19.04
N PHE A 266 4.93 14.73 20.27
CA PHE A 266 5.22 15.52 21.48
C PHE A 266 5.02 17.02 21.28
N SER A 267 3.92 17.38 20.61
CA SER A 267 3.57 18.78 20.36
C SER A 267 3.38 19.52 21.68
N GLY A 268 4.25 20.50 21.95
CA GLY A 268 4.25 21.26 23.20
C GLY A 268 5.33 20.85 24.20
N LEU A 269 6.00 19.71 24.03
CA LEU A 269 7.17 19.34 24.85
C LEU A 269 8.31 20.35 24.65
N GLU A 270 8.49 20.86 23.43
CA GLU A 270 9.41 21.98 23.11
C GLU A 270 9.21 23.18 24.06
N LYS A 271 7.96 23.49 24.45
CA LYS A 271 7.66 24.61 25.37
C LYS A 271 8.09 24.31 26.80
N VAL A 272 7.89 23.06 27.25
CA VAL A 272 8.31 22.56 28.56
C VAL A 272 9.83 22.67 28.70
N VAL A 273 10.54 22.10 27.73
CA VAL A 273 12.01 22.14 27.66
C VAL A 273 12.52 23.58 27.61
N ARG A 274 11.92 24.43 26.75
CA ARG A 274 12.32 25.83 26.63
C ARG A 274 12.18 26.58 27.95
N ARG A 275 11.07 26.38 28.68
CA ARG A 275 10.86 27.02 29.98
C ARG A 275 11.93 26.58 30.98
N ARG A 276 12.22 25.27 31.09
CA ARG A 276 13.28 24.76 31.97
C ARG A 276 14.64 25.37 31.65
N LEU A 277 15.03 25.39 30.38
CA LEU A 277 16.31 25.97 29.93
C LEU A 277 16.38 27.49 30.20
N SER A 278 15.24 28.19 30.09
CA SER A 278 15.17 29.63 30.35
C SER A 278 15.18 29.97 31.85
N GLU A 279 14.53 29.16 32.69
CA GLU A 279 14.49 29.33 34.14
C GLU A 279 15.87 29.08 34.78
N GLY A 280 16.67 28.16 34.22
CA GLY A 280 18.05 27.93 34.63
C GLY A 280 19.01 29.11 34.38
N GLN A 281 18.61 30.12 33.61
CA GLN A 281 19.43 31.31 33.29
C GLN A 281 19.21 32.51 34.22
N ILE A 282 18.28 32.43 35.20
CA ILE A 282 17.98 33.53 36.13
C ILE A 282 18.98 33.54 37.30
N GLY A 283 20.27 33.63 36.99
CA GLY A 283 21.37 33.76 37.96
C GLY A 283 22.24 34.99 37.65
N PHE A 284 22.70 35.70 38.69
CA PHE A 284 23.61 36.86 38.53
C PHE A 284 24.92 36.41 37.86
N GLY A 285 25.05 36.65 36.55
CA GLY A 285 26.23 36.32 35.76
C GLY A 285 26.01 35.32 34.61
N ALA A 286 24.77 34.93 34.30
CA ALA A 286 24.50 34.11 33.11
C ALA A 286 24.73 34.92 31.82
N ASP A 287 25.69 34.50 31.00
CA ASP A 287 25.85 35.01 29.63
C ASP A 287 24.58 34.67 28.83
N PRO A 288 24.05 35.61 28.02
CA PRO A 288 22.94 35.31 27.12
C PRO A 288 23.44 34.34 26.05
N THR A 289 23.24 33.05 26.27
CA THR A 289 23.44 32.03 25.25
C THR A 289 22.34 32.15 24.20
N GLU A 290 22.72 31.97 22.93
CA GLU A 290 21.77 31.96 21.82
C GLU A 290 20.64 30.97 22.12
N ARG A 291 19.39 31.39 21.91
CA ARG A 291 18.23 30.54 22.19
C ARG A 291 18.25 29.37 21.21
N PRO A 292 18.27 28.11 21.68
CA PRO A 292 18.29 26.96 20.80
C PRO A 292 17.06 26.98 19.89
N MET A 293 17.27 26.61 18.63
CA MET A 293 16.18 26.45 17.67
C MET A 293 15.21 25.35 18.13
N ASP A 294 13.96 25.38 17.66
CA ASP A 294 12.93 24.38 18.04
C ASP A 294 13.41 22.93 17.85
N GLU A 295 14.23 22.69 16.81
CA GLU A 295 14.79 21.37 16.47
C GLU A 295 15.82 20.86 17.49
N GLU A 296 16.59 21.77 18.08
CA GLU A 296 17.60 21.44 19.08
C GLU A 296 16.97 21.14 20.45
N LEU A 297 15.75 21.63 20.71
CA LEU A 297 15.07 21.44 21.99
C LEU A 297 14.79 19.96 22.27
N PHE A 298 14.45 19.17 21.25
CA PHE A 298 14.21 17.74 21.46
C PHE A 298 15.47 16.97 21.87
N THR A 299 16.65 17.42 21.44
CA THR A 299 17.93 16.80 21.83
C THR A 299 18.28 17.05 23.31
N GLN A 300 17.68 18.07 23.92
CA GLN A 300 17.88 18.47 25.31
C GLN A 300 16.81 17.87 26.24
N VAL A 301 15.93 16.99 25.76
CA VAL A 301 14.82 16.46 26.57
C VAL A 301 15.34 15.57 27.71
N GLU A 302 14.89 15.87 28.92
CA GLU A 302 15.15 15.11 30.13
C GLU A 302 13.89 14.41 30.64
N THR A 303 14.05 13.51 31.62
CA THR A 303 12.94 12.78 32.24
C THR A 303 11.90 13.74 32.82
N GLN A 304 12.36 14.82 33.49
CA GLN A 304 11.48 15.80 34.13
C GLN A 304 10.53 16.48 33.13
N ASP A 305 10.96 16.68 31.88
CA ASP A 305 10.12 17.28 30.86
C ASP A 305 8.95 16.36 30.48
N PHE A 306 9.17 15.05 30.43
CA PHE A 306 8.09 14.09 30.17
C PHE A 306 7.10 14.00 31.35
N LEU A 307 7.60 14.10 32.59
CA LEU A 307 6.73 14.13 33.78
C LEU A 307 5.84 15.37 33.75
N GLU A 308 6.42 16.53 33.47
CA GLU A 308 5.66 17.78 33.36
C GLU A 308 4.72 17.77 32.14
N PHE A 309 5.09 17.08 31.06
CA PHE A 309 4.22 16.86 29.91
C PHE A 309 3.00 15.98 30.22
N GLY A 310 3.09 15.12 31.25
CA GLY A 310 1.95 14.31 31.74
C GLY A 310 2.16 12.79 31.74
N PHE A 311 3.40 12.31 31.64
CA PHE A 311 3.71 10.89 31.79
C PHE A 311 3.99 10.51 33.25
N GLU A 312 3.64 9.27 33.61
CA GLU A 312 4.02 8.69 34.90
C GLU A 312 5.51 8.37 34.94
N ALA A 313 6.14 8.55 36.12
CA ALA A 313 7.57 8.33 36.29
C ALA A 313 7.99 6.89 36.05
N GLU A 314 7.15 5.94 36.45
CA GLU A 314 7.36 4.50 36.23
C GLU A 314 7.37 4.17 34.74
N PHE A 315 6.46 4.78 33.97
CA PHE A 315 6.36 4.59 32.52
C PHE A 315 7.61 5.08 31.78
N ILE A 316 8.03 6.32 32.05
CA ILE A 316 9.25 6.88 31.44
C ILE A 316 10.51 6.16 31.93
N GLY A 317 10.52 5.67 33.17
CA GLY A 317 11.59 4.85 33.72
C GLY A 317 11.83 3.56 32.93
N ARG A 318 10.81 3.02 32.25
CA ARG A 318 10.94 1.86 31.35
C ARG A 318 11.36 2.21 29.93
N LEU A 319 11.59 3.48 29.60
CA LEU A 319 11.99 4.00 28.29
C LEU A 319 13.34 4.75 28.37
N PRO A 320 14.45 4.05 28.71
CA PRO A 320 15.74 4.69 28.95
C PRO A 320 16.39 5.25 27.68
N VAL A 321 16.11 4.66 26.51
CA VAL A 321 16.71 5.08 25.24
C VAL A 321 15.83 6.12 24.57
N ARG A 322 16.39 7.33 24.36
CA ARG A 322 15.72 8.42 23.66
C ARG A 322 16.30 8.58 22.26
N VAL A 323 15.41 8.62 21.28
CA VAL A 323 15.76 8.79 19.87
C VAL A 323 15.00 10.02 19.37
N VAL A 324 15.73 10.98 18.79
CA VAL A 324 15.14 12.21 18.27
C VAL A 324 15.20 12.19 16.75
N CYS A 325 14.06 12.36 16.10
CA CYS A 325 13.97 12.58 14.66
C CYS A 325 13.72 14.06 14.36
N GLU A 326 14.54 14.60 13.45
CA GLU A 326 14.57 15.99 13.04
C GLU A 326 13.49 16.31 11.99
N LYS A 327 13.15 17.59 11.85
CA LYS A 327 12.28 18.10 10.78
C LYS A 327 12.96 17.89 9.42
N LEU A 328 12.15 17.71 8.39
CA LEU A 328 12.63 17.58 7.01
C LEU A 328 12.51 18.91 6.30
N THR A 329 13.59 19.36 5.67
CA THR A 329 13.61 20.53 4.78
C THR A 329 13.18 20.17 3.36
N ALA A 330 12.89 21.15 2.51
CA ALA A 330 12.66 20.90 1.08
C ALA A 330 13.82 20.13 0.42
N GLN A 331 15.08 20.45 0.76
CA GLN A 331 16.24 19.73 0.23
C GLN A 331 16.25 18.25 0.65
N ASP A 332 15.79 17.95 1.86
CA ASP A 332 15.71 16.58 2.37
C ASP A 332 14.60 15.81 1.66
N LEU A 333 13.45 16.45 1.43
CA LEU A 333 12.33 15.89 0.66
C LEU A 333 12.73 15.59 -0.79
N GLU A 334 13.51 16.47 -1.42
CA GLU A 334 14.11 16.23 -2.74
C GLU A 334 15.01 14.99 -2.72
N ASN A 335 15.90 14.89 -1.72
CA ASN A 335 16.80 13.75 -1.57
C ASN A 335 16.03 12.44 -1.31
N ILE A 336 14.93 12.48 -0.55
CA ILE A 336 14.04 11.33 -0.34
C ILE A 336 13.48 10.83 -1.68
N MET A 337 13.00 11.74 -2.53
CA MET A 337 12.48 11.37 -3.86
C MET A 337 13.56 10.84 -4.79
N LYS A 338 14.80 11.33 -4.71
CA LYS A 338 15.88 10.90 -5.62
C LYS A 338 16.57 9.61 -5.21
N TYR A 339 16.85 9.45 -3.92
CA TYR A 339 17.83 8.46 -3.45
C TYR A 339 17.25 7.36 -2.57
N SER A 340 16.06 7.54 -1.98
CA SER A 340 15.44 6.46 -1.19
C SER A 340 15.06 5.29 -2.11
N GLU A 341 15.40 4.06 -1.72
CA GLU A 341 14.99 2.87 -2.48
C GLU A 341 13.47 2.73 -2.58
N GLY A 342 12.74 3.21 -1.57
CA GLY A 342 11.29 3.31 -1.53
C GLY A 342 10.72 4.60 -2.12
N SER A 343 11.42 5.24 -3.07
CA SER A 343 11.03 6.52 -3.64
C SER A 343 9.61 6.51 -4.24
N LEU A 344 8.86 7.57 -3.92
CA LEU A 344 7.54 7.87 -4.46
C LEU A 344 7.56 8.05 -5.99
N LEU A 345 8.64 8.57 -6.56
CA LEU A 345 8.72 8.83 -8.00
C LEU A 345 8.57 7.52 -8.79
N ARG A 346 9.32 6.49 -8.38
CA ARG A 346 9.25 5.15 -8.99
C ARG A 346 7.85 4.54 -8.92
N GLN A 347 7.08 4.87 -7.88
CA GLN A 347 5.69 4.44 -7.77
C GLN A 347 4.84 5.09 -8.87
N TYR A 348 4.93 6.41 -9.04
CA TYR A 348 4.18 7.13 -10.09
C TYR A 348 4.61 6.71 -11.50
N GLU A 349 5.90 6.50 -11.73
CA GLU A 349 6.44 6.01 -13.01
C GLU A 349 5.79 4.65 -13.38
N ARG A 350 5.77 3.70 -12.44
CA ARG A 350 5.12 2.38 -12.63
C ARG A 350 3.61 2.48 -12.84
N GLU A 351 2.94 3.42 -12.16
CA GLU A 351 1.50 3.65 -12.34
C GLU A 351 1.17 4.13 -13.76
N PHE A 352 1.99 5.00 -14.36
CA PHE A 352 1.84 5.40 -15.77
C PHE A 352 2.28 4.28 -16.74
N GLU A 353 3.34 3.54 -16.40
CA GLU A 353 3.82 2.41 -17.20
C GLU A 353 2.74 1.32 -17.35
N ALA A 354 1.92 1.11 -16.32
CA ALA A 354 0.78 0.19 -16.37
C ALA A 354 -0.25 0.57 -17.46
N TYR A 355 -0.29 1.84 -17.89
CA TYR A 355 -1.09 2.33 -19.01
C TYR A 355 -0.31 2.47 -20.31
N GLY A 356 0.95 2.01 -20.35
CA GLY A 356 1.84 2.10 -21.52
C GLY A 356 2.47 3.48 -21.72
N ILE A 357 2.52 4.31 -20.68
CA ILE A 357 3.10 5.65 -20.71
C ILE A 357 4.42 5.64 -19.94
N ASP A 358 5.52 5.92 -20.61
CA ASP A 358 6.84 6.13 -19.99
C ASP A 358 6.88 7.53 -19.37
N ALA A 359 6.65 7.60 -18.05
CA ALA A 359 6.70 8.85 -17.32
C ALA A 359 8.09 9.07 -16.71
N THR A 360 8.65 10.26 -16.87
CA THR A 360 9.98 10.60 -16.33
C THR A 360 9.95 11.92 -15.58
N PHE A 361 10.41 11.93 -14.33
CA PHE A 361 10.53 13.16 -13.53
C PHE A 361 11.87 13.85 -13.75
N GLU A 362 11.83 15.13 -14.13
CA GLU A 362 13.01 15.98 -14.16
C GLU A 362 13.32 16.60 -12.79
N ASN A 363 14.58 16.96 -12.57
CA ASN A 363 15.03 17.64 -11.35
C ASN A 363 14.20 18.88 -11.01
N SER A 364 13.77 19.65 -12.01
CA SER A 364 12.93 20.85 -11.83
C SER A 364 11.57 20.52 -11.22
N ALA A 365 10.95 19.41 -11.64
CA ALA A 365 9.70 18.94 -11.04
C ALA A 365 9.92 18.44 -9.60
N ILE A 366 11.00 17.69 -9.37
CA ILE A 366 11.30 17.13 -8.05
C ILE A 366 11.50 18.27 -7.02
N THR A 367 12.29 19.29 -7.36
CA THR A 367 12.51 20.45 -6.48
C THR A 367 11.18 21.18 -6.21
N LYS A 368 10.34 21.39 -7.24
CA LYS A 368 9.04 22.05 -7.08
C LYS A 368 8.09 21.26 -6.17
N ILE A 369 8.04 19.93 -6.32
CA ILE A 369 7.24 19.05 -5.47
C ILE A 369 7.73 19.13 -4.02
N ALA A 370 9.04 19.15 -3.80
CA ALA A 370 9.64 19.24 -2.47
C ALA A 370 9.31 20.58 -1.77
N GLU A 371 9.43 21.70 -2.49
CA GLU A 371 9.05 23.03 -1.98
C GLU A 371 7.57 23.09 -1.59
N LEU A 372 6.68 22.59 -2.46
CA LEU A 372 5.25 22.53 -2.16
C LEU A 372 4.97 21.63 -0.95
N ALA A 373 5.64 20.48 -0.84
CA ALA A 373 5.43 19.54 0.25
C ALA A 373 5.91 20.07 1.61
N GLU A 374 6.99 20.86 1.64
CA GLU A 374 7.46 21.52 2.86
C GLU A 374 6.38 22.46 3.43
N THR A 375 5.65 23.18 2.57
CA THR A 375 4.58 24.10 3.00
C THR A 375 3.39 23.39 3.66
N GLU A 376 3.16 22.11 3.36
CA GLU A 376 2.06 21.30 3.93
C GLU A 376 2.34 20.88 5.39
N LYS A 377 3.57 21.07 5.91
CA LYS A 377 3.97 20.81 7.32
C LYS A 377 3.64 19.41 7.86
N THR A 378 3.56 18.42 6.99
CA THR A 378 3.31 17.01 7.36
C THR A 378 4.47 16.06 7.05
N GLY A 379 5.65 16.62 6.76
CA GLY A 379 6.88 15.89 6.44
C GLY A 379 6.79 15.14 5.11
N ALA A 380 7.47 14.01 4.97
CA ALA A 380 7.50 13.23 3.73
C ALA A 380 6.12 12.70 3.29
N ARG A 381 5.13 12.62 4.22
CA ARG A 381 3.76 12.25 3.86
C ARG A 381 3.11 13.27 2.91
N ALA A 382 3.54 14.54 2.96
CA ALA A 382 3.05 15.59 2.07
C ALA A 382 3.38 15.31 0.59
N LEU A 383 4.49 14.61 0.31
CA LEU A 383 4.93 14.33 -1.06
C LEU A 383 3.86 13.62 -1.87
N MET A 384 3.19 12.62 -1.27
CA MET A 384 2.11 11.88 -1.92
C MET A 384 0.90 12.78 -2.18
N THR A 385 0.48 13.58 -1.19
CA THR A 385 -0.62 14.54 -1.36
C THR A 385 -0.35 15.54 -2.47
N VAL A 386 0.89 16.07 -2.55
CA VAL A 386 1.30 17.02 -3.57
C VAL A 386 1.33 16.37 -4.95
N CYS A 387 1.95 15.20 -5.09
CA CYS A 387 2.01 14.48 -6.37
C CYS A 387 0.61 14.12 -6.87
N GLU A 388 -0.28 13.65 -5.99
CA GLU A 388 -1.64 13.29 -6.35
C GLU A 388 -2.42 14.51 -6.84
N ARG A 389 -2.33 15.65 -6.12
CA ARG A 389 -2.95 16.91 -6.55
C ARG A 389 -2.43 17.39 -7.90
N LEU A 390 -1.14 17.19 -8.20
CA LEU A 390 -0.50 17.70 -9.41
C LEU A 390 -0.75 16.81 -10.63
N LEU A 391 -0.79 15.48 -10.45
CA LEU A 391 -0.78 14.52 -11.56
C LEU A 391 -2.13 13.82 -11.79
N ARG A 392 -3.13 14.03 -10.93
CA ARG A 392 -4.45 13.38 -11.04
C ARG A 392 -5.11 13.54 -12.42
N ASP A 393 -5.10 14.74 -12.98
CA ASP A 393 -5.78 14.98 -14.27
C ASP A 393 -5.05 14.29 -15.43
N PHE A 394 -3.72 14.21 -15.38
CA PHE A 394 -2.92 13.43 -16.33
C PHE A 394 -3.21 11.92 -16.18
N LYS A 395 -3.32 11.42 -14.95
CA LYS A 395 -3.72 10.03 -14.68
C LYS A 395 -5.14 9.72 -15.16
N PHE A 396 -6.04 10.70 -15.22
CA PHE A 396 -7.40 10.51 -15.70
C PHE A 396 -7.49 10.51 -17.22
N GLU A 397 -6.72 11.36 -17.89
CA GLU A 397 -6.95 11.72 -19.30
C GLU A 397 -5.98 11.08 -20.29
N LEU A 398 -4.77 10.75 -19.86
CA LEU A 398 -3.78 10.14 -20.74
C LEU A 398 -4.02 8.64 -20.98
N PRO A 399 -4.46 7.83 -20.00
CA PRO A 399 -4.74 6.42 -20.26
C PRO A 399 -5.73 6.20 -21.40
N GLY A 400 -5.40 5.27 -22.30
CA GLY A 400 -6.22 4.97 -23.49
C GLY A 400 -6.00 5.91 -24.67
N THR A 401 -5.18 6.96 -24.53
CA THR A 401 -4.71 7.77 -25.66
C THR A 401 -3.49 7.11 -26.33
N SER A 402 -3.10 7.61 -27.50
CA SER A 402 -1.85 7.21 -28.16
C SER A 402 -0.57 7.85 -27.59
N VAL A 403 -0.65 8.59 -26.48
CA VAL A 403 0.53 9.16 -25.81
C VAL A 403 1.32 8.03 -25.15
N THR A 404 2.63 7.94 -25.42
CA THR A 404 3.52 6.90 -24.88
C THR A 404 4.59 7.43 -23.94
N GLU A 405 4.77 8.75 -23.87
CA GLU A 405 5.80 9.41 -23.06
C GLU A 405 5.20 10.60 -22.32
N LEU A 406 5.51 10.74 -21.03
CA LEU A 406 5.11 11.86 -20.19
C LEU A 406 6.33 12.43 -19.48
N LYS A 407 6.81 13.58 -19.95
CA LYS A 407 7.91 14.29 -19.30
C LYS A 407 7.36 15.23 -18.23
N ILE A 408 7.71 15.00 -16.97
CA ILE A 408 7.24 15.77 -15.81
C ILE A 408 8.36 16.72 -15.38
N ASP A 409 8.25 17.98 -15.78
CA ASP A 409 9.17 19.07 -15.43
C ASP A 409 8.46 20.18 -14.63
N GLY A 410 9.23 21.15 -14.11
CA GLY A 410 8.67 22.25 -13.33
C GLY A 410 7.61 23.08 -14.09
N GLU A 411 7.78 23.27 -15.40
CA GLU A 411 6.83 24.01 -16.24
C GLU A 411 5.49 23.27 -16.36
N LEU A 412 5.52 21.93 -16.51
CA LEU A 412 4.32 21.09 -16.51
C LEU A 412 3.53 21.24 -15.22
N LEU A 413 4.22 21.28 -14.07
CA LEU A 413 3.56 21.42 -12.77
C LEU A 413 2.93 22.81 -12.55
N GLU A 414 3.46 23.85 -13.21
CA GLU A 414 2.93 25.21 -13.15
C GLU A 414 1.78 25.44 -14.14
N GLN A 415 1.89 24.90 -15.36
CA GLN A 415 0.94 25.09 -16.47
C GLN A 415 0.17 23.80 -16.82
N ARG A 416 -0.36 23.14 -15.79
CA ARG A 416 -0.96 21.79 -15.90
C ARG A 416 -2.05 21.69 -16.97
N ASP A 417 -3.00 22.63 -16.98
CA ASP A 417 -4.14 22.59 -17.90
C ASP A 417 -3.70 22.76 -19.36
N GLU A 418 -2.79 23.70 -19.62
CA GLU A 418 -2.25 23.97 -20.96
C GLU A 418 -1.43 22.78 -21.47
N ARG A 419 -0.58 22.21 -20.61
CA ARG A 419 0.24 21.05 -20.96
C ARG A 419 -0.60 19.80 -21.16
N LEU A 420 -1.61 19.57 -20.34
CA LEU A 420 -2.56 18.48 -20.53
C LEU A 420 -3.30 18.58 -21.86
N ALA A 421 -3.77 19.79 -22.21
CA ALA A 421 -4.38 20.03 -23.52
C ALA A 421 -3.43 19.71 -24.68
N SER A 422 -2.14 20.07 -24.54
CA SER A 422 -1.12 19.74 -25.55
C SER A 422 -0.91 18.23 -25.71
N TYR A 423 -0.88 17.46 -24.62
CA TYR A 423 -0.77 16.00 -24.68
C TYR A 423 -2.01 15.34 -25.30
N ARG A 424 -3.21 15.85 -25.01
CA ARG A 424 -4.44 15.35 -25.67
C ARG A 424 -4.39 15.57 -27.17
N GLU A 425 -3.93 16.75 -27.61
CA GLU A 425 -3.79 17.06 -29.03
C GLU A 425 -2.72 16.18 -29.70
N LEU A 426 -1.59 15.94 -29.02
CA LEU A 426 -0.58 15.00 -29.47
C LEU A 426 -1.15 13.58 -29.62
N GLY A 427 -1.90 13.09 -28.63
CA GLY A 427 -2.55 11.79 -28.67
C GLY A 427 -3.44 11.62 -29.91
N LYS A 428 -4.29 12.61 -30.19
CA LYS A 428 -5.14 12.63 -31.40
C LYS A 428 -4.33 12.58 -32.69
N GLN A 429 -3.25 13.35 -32.77
CA GLN A 429 -2.40 13.38 -33.97
C GLN A 429 -1.71 12.03 -34.21
N VAL A 430 -1.23 11.39 -33.14
CA VAL A 430 -0.60 10.07 -33.21
C VAL A 430 -1.62 9.00 -33.60
N ASP A 431 -2.84 9.05 -33.05
CA ASP A 431 -3.94 8.16 -33.43
C ASP A 431 -4.27 8.25 -34.92
N VAL A 432 -4.39 9.47 -35.46
CA VAL A 432 -4.63 9.71 -36.89
C VAL A 432 -3.50 9.16 -37.74
N ALA A 433 -2.24 9.41 -37.36
CA ALA A 433 -1.08 8.90 -38.10
C ALA A 433 -1.01 7.35 -38.08
N ARG A 434 -1.31 6.73 -36.94
CA ARG A 434 -1.35 5.27 -36.78
C ARG A 434 -2.48 4.66 -37.60
N ALA A 435 -3.67 5.25 -37.56
CA ALA A 435 -4.80 4.84 -38.38
C ALA A 435 -4.44 4.95 -39.88
N ARG A 436 -3.83 6.05 -40.31
CA ARG A 436 -3.43 6.23 -41.70
C ARG A 436 -2.44 5.16 -42.17
N ARG A 437 -1.42 4.84 -41.38
CA ARG A 437 -0.48 3.75 -41.69
C ARG A 437 -1.14 2.38 -41.79
N ALA A 438 -2.09 2.08 -40.90
CA ALA A 438 -2.85 0.83 -40.95
C ALA A 438 -3.72 0.75 -42.21
N LEU A 439 -4.35 1.87 -42.60
CA LEU A 439 -5.14 1.96 -43.82
C LEU A 439 -4.27 1.83 -45.08
N ASP A 440 -3.12 2.50 -45.13
CA ASP A 440 -2.15 2.38 -46.23
C ASP A 440 -1.64 0.94 -46.39
N THR A 441 -1.46 0.23 -45.26
CA THR A 441 -1.08 -1.19 -45.27
C THR A 441 -2.21 -2.04 -45.87
N PHE A 442 -3.45 -1.81 -45.45
CA PHE A 442 -4.62 -2.46 -46.03
C PHE A 442 -4.75 -2.22 -47.54
N CYS A 443 -4.68 -0.97 -48.00
CA CYS A 443 -4.81 -0.63 -49.42
C CYS A 443 -3.73 -1.29 -50.27
N ARG A 444 -2.50 -1.37 -49.76
CA ARG A 444 -1.37 -2.02 -50.45
C ARG A 444 -1.57 -3.53 -50.56
N ASP A 445 -1.99 -4.18 -49.48
CA ASP A 445 -2.32 -5.61 -49.46
C ASP A 445 -3.46 -5.91 -50.45
N PHE A 446 -4.52 -5.10 -50.42
CA PHE A 446 -5.68 -5.23 -51.28
C PHE A 446 -5.31 -5.08 -52.76
N ARG A 447 -4.50 -4.07 -53.11
CA ARG A 447 -4.00 -3.87 -54.48
C ARG A 447 -3.16 -5.05 -54.95
N LYS A 448 -2.26 -5.55 -54.12
CA LYS A 448 -1.39 -6.69 -54.46
C LYS A 448 -2.20 -7.96 -54.69
N GLN A 449 -3.26 -8.17 -53.92
CA GLN A 449 -4.08 -9.39 -53.98
C GLN A 449 -5.13 -9.35 -55.08
N HIS A 450 -5.71 -8.17 -55.36
CA HIS A 450 -6.88 -8.05 -56.23
C HIS A 450 -6.64 -7.23 -57.50
N GLY A 451 -5.53 -6.50 -57.63
CA GLY A 451 -5.21 -5.70 -58.81
C GLY A 451 -6.01 -4.39 -58.92
N VAL A 452 -6.60 -3.93 -57.81
CA VAL A 452 -7.43 -2.72 -57.74
C VAL A 452 -6.92 -1.82 -56.62
N GLU A 453 -6.81 -0.52 -56.88
CA GLU A 453 -6.34 0.48 -55.92
C GLU A 453 -7.51 1.15 -55.19
N LEU A 454 -7.48 1.11 -53.86
CA LEU A 454 -8.42 1.80 -52.99
C LEU A 454 -7.76 3.03 -52.39
N VAL A 455 -8.43 4.17 -52.45
CA VAL A 455 -8.01 5.42 -51.81
C VAL A 455 -9.16 5.91 -50.95
N PHE A 456 -8.90 6.17 -49.67
CA PHE A 456 -9.91 6.65 -48.73
C PHE A 456 -9.75 8.15 -48.50
N SER A 457 -10.85 8.88 -48.37
CA SER A 457 -10.80 10.27 -47.92
C SER A 457 -10.40 10.37 -46.44
N ASP A 458 -9.95 11.55 -46.02
CA ASP A 458 -9.60 11.79 -44.60
C ASP A 458 -10.81 11.62 -43.67
N GLU A 459 -12.00 11.99 -44.13
CA GLU A 459 -13.26 11.77 -43.42
C GLU A 459 -13.57 10.27 -43.28
N ALA A 460 -13.31 9.47 -44.31
CA ALA A 460 -13.47 8.02 -44.27
C ALA A 460 -12.47 7.35 -43.33
N LEU A 461 -11.22 7.82 -43.29
CA LEU A 461 -10.21 7.37 -42.34
C LEU A 461 -10.64 7.66 -40.89
N ALA A 462 -11.10 8.88 -40.61
CA ALA A 462 -11.57 9.26 -39.28
C ALA A 462 -12.74 8.36 -38.84
N ARG A 463 -13.71 8.12 -39.73
CA ARG A 463 -14.86 7.25 -39.44
C ARG A 463 -14.45 5.79 -39.20
N LEU A 464 -13.51 5.26 -39.97
CA LEU A 464 -12.97 3.91 -39.76
C LEU A 464 -12.22 3.79 -38.43
N ALA A 465 -11.46 4.82 -38.05
CA ALA A 465 -10.72 4.85 -36.79
C ALA A 465 -11.66 4.87 -35.58
N GLU A 466 -12.72 5.68 -35.63
CA GLU A 466 -13.77 5.73 -34.62
C GLU A 466 -14.47 4.36 -34.47
N GLN A 467 -14.93 3.76 -35.57
CA GLN A 467 -15.57 2.44 -35.54
C GLN A 467 -14.63 1.32 -35.05
N ALA A 468 -13.34 1.41 -35.34
CA ALA A 468 -12.35 0.45 -34.88
C ALA A 468 -12.16 0.54 -33.35
N ALA A 469 -12.12 1.76 -32.81
CA ALA A 469 -12.04 2.01 -31.38
C ALA A 469 -13.31 1.53 -30.65
N GLU A 470 -14.51 1.87 -31.16
CA GLU A 470 -15.79 1.42 -30.59
C GLU A 470 -15.93 -0.11 -30.52
N GLN A 471 -15.38 -0.81 -31.51
CA GLN A 471 -15.45 -2.27 -31.59
C GLN A 471 -14.29 -2.98 -30.90
N GLY A 472 -13.33 -2.24 -30.33
CA GLY A 472 -12.13 -2.80 -29.70
C GLY A 472 -11.24 -3.60 -30.66
N ARG A 473 -11.16 -3.20 -31.94
CA ARG A 473 -10.44 -3.92 -33.00
C ARG A 473 -9.37 -3.05 -33.63
N SER A 474 -8.32 -3.67 -34.17
CA SER A 474 -7.37 -2.92 -35.00
C SER A 474 -8.05 -2.44 -36.29
N LEU A 475 -7.72 -1.22 -36.73
CA LEU A 475 -8.23 -0.66 -37.98
C LEU A 475 -8.00 -1.59 -39.18
N LEU A 476 -6.82 -2.21 -39.25
CA LEU A 476 -6.47 -3.18 -40.31
C LEU A 476 -7.44 -4.38 -40.33
N GLN A 477 -7.81 -4.90 -39.15
CA GLN A 477 -8.72 -6.03 -39.03
C GLN A 477 -10.16 -5.62 -39.39
N LEU A 478 -10.58 -4.43 -38.96
CA LEU A 478 -11.86 -3.85 -39.35
C LEU A 478 -11.96 -3.71 -40.87
N CYS A 479 -10.96 -3.11 -41.52
CA CYS A 479 -10.91 -2.95 -42.98
C CYS A 479 -10.94 -4.31 -43.70
N ARG A 480 -10.14 -5.28 -43.27
CA ARG A 480 -10.11 -6.63 -43.88
C ARG A 480 -11.46 -7.35 -43.81
N GLN A 481 -12.19 -7.20 -42.72
CA GLN A 481 -13.52 -7.77 -42.61
C GLN A 481 -14.52 -7.02 -43.48
N ARG A 482 -14.52 -5.68 -43.39
CA ARG A 482 -15.55 -4.84 -43.97
C ARG A 482 -15.50 -4.77 -45.50
N PHE A 483 -14.29 -4.79 -46.05
CA PHE A 483 -14.07 -4.74 -47.50
C PHE A 483 -13.79 -6.12 -48.10
N ARG A 484 -14.11 -7.21 -47.37
CA ARG A 484 -13.80 -8.59 -47.78
C ARG A 484 -14.42 -9.00 -49.10
N ASP A 485 -15.64 -8.54 -49.42
CA ASP A 485 -16.37 -8.96 -50.62
C ASP A 485 -16.40 -7.86 -51.70
N VAL A 486 -15.89 -6.67 -51.37
CA VAL A 486 -15.91 -5.51 -52.24
C VAL A 486 -15.08 -5.73 -53.51
N GLN A 487 -14.07 -6.61 -53.48
CA GLN A 487 -13.28 -6.92 -54.67
C GLN A 487 -14.11 -7.48 -55.84
N PHE A 488 -15.22 -8.18 -55.58
CA PHE A 488 -16.00 -8.81 -56.64
C PHE A 488 -16.73 -7.77 -57.49
N GLY A 489 -17.35 -6.78 -56.84
CA GLY A 489 -18.01 -5.67 -57.52
C GLY A 489 -17.00 -4.75 -58.22
N LEU A 490 -15.89 -4.43 -57.57
CA LEU A 490 -14.86 -3.55 -58.15
C LEU A 490 -14.20 -4.15 -59.39
N LYS A 491 -13.91 -5.46 -59.39
CA LYS A 491 -13.40 -6.14 -60.59
C LYS A 491 -14.39 -6.13 -61.75
N LEU A 492 -15.69 -6.21 -61.44
CA LEU A 492 -16.74 -6.10 -62.45
C LEU A 492 -16.73 -4.72 -63.10
N ILE A 493 -16.61 -3.66 -62.29
CA ILE A 493 -16.52 -2.28 -62.75
C ILE A 493 -15.24 -2.08 -63.56
N GLN A 494 -14.08 -2.56 -63.06
CA GLN A 494 -12.80 -2.52 -63.78
C GLN A 494 -12.91 -3.17 -65.16
N LYS A 495 -13.60 -4.32 -65.29
CA LYS A 495 -13.83 -4.98 -66.57
C LYS A 495 -14.72 -4.16 -67.52
N ASN A 496 -15.70 -3.44 -66.98
CA ASN A 496 -16.66 -2.67 -67.78
C ASN A 496 -16.16 -1.28 -68.17
N THR A 497 -15.33 -0.63 -67.32
CA THR A 497 -14.92 0.78 -67.49
C THR A 497 -13.42 0.97 -67.65
N GLY A 498 -12.60 -0.05 -67.37
CA GLY A 498 -11.14 0.06 -67.32
C GLY A 498 -10.62 0.80 -66.08
N GLN A 499 -11.50 1.17 -65.13
CA GLN A 499 -11.11 1.91 -63.93
C GLN A 499 -10.36 1.01 -62.93
N GLU A 500 -9.15 1.42 -62.54
CA GLU A 500 -8.31 0.65 -61.62
C GLU A 500 -8.22 1.27 -60.21
N ARG A 501 -8.58 2.55 -60.07
CA ARG A 501 -8.52 3.31 -58.82
C ARG A 501 -9.92 3.75 -58.39
N PHE A 502 -10.26 3.48 -57.14
CA PHE A 502 -11.56 3.80 -56.54
C PHE A 502 -11.40 4.63 -55.28
N GLU A 503 -12.07 5.77 -55.24
CA GLU A 503 -12.07 6.69 -54.09
C GLU A 503 -13.28 6.40 -53.20
N LEU A 504 -13.01 6.06 -51.95
CA LEU A 504 -13.99 5.65 -50.95
C LEU A 504 -14.17 6.77 -49.91
N GLY A 505 -15.36 7.37 -49.90
CA GLY A 505 -15.79 8.33 -48.89
C GLY A 505 -16.49 7.66 -47.69
N VAL A 506 -17.07 8.48 -46.81
CA VAL A 506 -17.78 8.01 -45.60
C VAL A 506 -18.93 7.05 -45.95
N GLU A 507 -19.68 7.30 -47.02
CA GLU A 507 -20.78 6.43 -47.47
C GLU A 507 -20.31 4.99 -47.78
N ALA A 508 -19.11 4.85 -48.36
CA ALA A 508 -18.53 3.54 -48.66
C ALA A 508 -18.02 2.83 -47.39
N VAL A 509 -17.69 3.61 -46.35
CA VAL A 509 -17.36 3.06 -45.03
C VAL A 509 -18.63 2.61 -44.31
N ASP A 510 -19.70 3.39 -44.28
CA ASP A 510 -20.90 3.08 -43.50
C ASP A 510 -21.84 2.05 -44.18
N GLU A 511 -21.94 2.05 -45.51
CA GLU A 511 -22.79 1.12 -46.28
C GLU A 511 -22.06 0.55 -47.52
N PRO A 512 -21.01 -0.28 -47.34
CA PRO A 512 -20.14 -0.73 -48.45
C PRO A 512 -20.89 -1.50 -49.55
N ASP A 513 -21.85 -2.36 -49.19
CA ASP A 513 -22.60 -3.17 -50.15
C ASP A 513 -23.51 -2.33 -51.05
N LYS A 514 -24.18 -1.33 -50.46
CA LYS A 514 -25.07 -0.43 -51.19
C LYS A 514 -24.27 0.49 -52.09
N TYR A 515 -23.19 1.07 -51.57
CA TYR A 515 -22.24 1.88 -52.34
C TYR A 515 -21.70 1.10 -53.55
N LEU A 516 -21.29 -0.16 -53.34
CA LEU A 516 -20.80 -1.03 -54.41
C LEU A 516 -21.88 -1.37 -55.43
N SER A 517 -23.10 -1.67 -54.98
CA SER A 517 -24.24 -1.95 -55.85
C SER A 517 -24.54 -0.76 -56.77
N ASP A 518 -24.57 0.46 -56.22
CA ASP A 518 -24.82 1.69 -56.98
C ASP A 518 -23.72 1.95 -58.01
N LEU A 519 -22.45 1.72 -57.65
CA LEU A 519 -21.32 1.81 -58.59
C LEU A 519 -21.41 0.78 -59.73
N VAL A 520 -21.75 -0.47 -59.41
CA VAL A 520 -21.92 -1.52 -60.42
C VAL A 520 -23.04 -1.16 -61.39
N VAL A 521 -24.19 -0.72 -60.89
CA VAL A 521 -25.34 -0.29 -61.72
C VAL A 521 -24.95 0.88 -62.64
N ARG A 522 -24.22 1.87 -62.13
CA ARG A 522 -23.72 2.99 -62.95
C ARG A 522 -22.75 2.53 -64.04
N SER A 523 -21.89 1.55 -63.75
CA SER A 523 -20.93 1.01 -64.74
C SER A 523 -21.63 0.40 -65.97
N TYR A 524 -22.76 -0.28 -65.77
CA TYR A 524 -23.55 -0.84 -66.87
C TYR A 524 -24.29 0.22 -67.68
N ARG A 525 -24.78 1.29 -67.04
CA ARG A 525 -25.42 2.42 -67.75
C ARG A 525 -24.42 3.22 -68.60
N GLY A 526 -23.18 3.35 -68.15
CA GLY A 526 -22.10 3.98 -68.92
C GLY A 526 -21.64 3.12 -70.11
N ALA A 527 -21.57 1.80 -69.95
CA ALA A 527 -21.21 0.87 -71.02
C ALA A 527 -22.30 0.73 -72.11
N ALA A 528 -23.58 0.90 -71.75
CA ALA A 528 -24.70 0.79 -72.68
C ALA A 528 -24.87 2.00 -73.62
N GLY A 529 -24.24 3.15 -73.34
CA GLY A 529 -24.32 4.35 -74.19
C GLY A 529 -23.36 4.38 -75.38
N GLY A 530 -22.52 3.36 -75.58
CA GLY A 530 -21.48 3.31 -76.61
C GLY A 530 -21.85 2.59 -77.91
N ALA A 531 -23.09 2.12 -78.07
CA ALA A 531 -23.48 1.25 -79.16
C ALA A 531 -24.81 1.63 -79.83
N GLU A 532 -24.95 2.86 -80.32
CA GLU A 532 -25.92 3.19 -81.38
C GLU A 532 -25.27 4.20 -82.34
N GLY A 533 -24.93 3.72 -83.54
CA GLY A 533 -24.35 4.52 -84.61
C GLY A 533 -25.40 5.39 -85.31
N ALA A 534 -24.97 6.60 -85.65
CA ALA A 534 -25.72 7.57 -86.44
C ALA A 534 -26.14 7.04 -87.83
N PRO A 535 -27.22 7.61 -88.40
CA PRO A 535 -27.11 8.32 -89.68
C PRO A 535 -27.66 9.75 -89.50
N GLY A 536 -27.00 10.82 -89.94
CA GLY A 536 -26.67 11.07 -91.33
C GLY A 536 -27.81 11.84 -92.00
N GLU A 537 -27.97 13.13 -91.69
CA GLU A 537 -28.78 14.05 -92.49
C GLU A 537 -28.06 15.40 -92.66
N VAL A 538 -27.99 15.82 -93.92
CA VAL A 538 -27.23 16.92 -94.53
C VAL A 538 -28.03 18.24 -94.44
N PRO A 539 -27.40 19.43 -94.43
CA PRO A 539 -28.05 20.67 -93.98
C PRO A 539 -28.68 21.51 -95.11
N ALA A 540 -29.45 22.53 -94.68
CA ALA A 540 -29.74 23.85 -95.29
C ALA A 540 -31.15 24.06 -95.89
N PRO A 541 -31.66 25.33 -95.98
CA PRO A 541 -31.04 26.61 -95.60
C PRO A 541 -31.62 27.30 -94.35
#